data_AF-A0A2C6L336-F1
#
_entry.id   AF-A0A2C6L336-F1
#
_cell.length_a   1.000
_cell.length_b   1.000
_cell.length_c   1.000
_cell.angle_alpha   90.00
_cell.angle_beta   90.00
_cell.angle_gamma   90.00
#
_symmetry.space_group_name_H-M   'P 1'
#
loop_
_entity.id
_entity.type
_entity.pdbx_description
1 polymer ?
#
loop_
_entity_poly.entity_id
_entity_poly.type
_entity_poly.pdbx_seq_one_letter_code
_entity_poly.pdbx_strand_id
1 'polypeptide(L)'
;MLHTRSARYGRLLNGTFVAVAPQQIKRQSHHIVQLSCGVQVVLGLNGYIWISLPMKTSAKDTLNYAHVQTTHEKVSVEKRREICRVRNIILCLAKCNFDISVSSIERMYGISVAQGWEPKELLDPGVLGELMDLFLAGRMEDA
;
A
#
# COMPACT_ATOMS: atom_id res chain seq x y z
N MET A 1 20.75 -15.13 4.73
CA MET A 1 20.38 -16.01 3.59
C MET A 1 18.89 -15.83 3.32
N LEU A 2 18.50 -15.37 2.12
CA LEU A 2 17.09 -15.22 1.70
C LEU A 2 16.59 -16.56 1.16
N HIS A 3 15.37 -16.98 1.55
CA HIS A 3 14.73 -18.16 0.98
C HIS A 3 13.37 -17.80 0.38
N THR A 4 13.04 -18.35 -0.79
CA THR A 4 11.72 -18.21 -1.42
C THR A 4 11.04 -19.57 -1.57
N ARG A 5 11.25 -20.45 -0.59
CA ARG A 5 10.71 -21.82 -0.60
C ARG A 5 9.20 -21.87 -0.38
N SER A 6 8.62 -20.83 0.23
CA SER A 6 7.17 -20.68 0.30
C SER A 6 6.68 -20.05 -1.00
N ALA A 7 5.62 -20.62 -1.54
CA ALA A 7 4.96 -20.14 -2.74
C ALA A 7 4.52 -18.66 -2.62
N ARG A 8 4.29 -18.15 -1.39
CA ARG A 8 3.95 -16.74 -1.10
C ARG A 8 5.02 -15.74 -1.54
N TYR A 9 6.25 -16.20 -1.77
CA TYR A 9 7.35 -15.37 -2.24
C TYR A 9 7.64 -15.72 -3.70
N GLY A 10 7.74 -14.70 -4.53
CA GLY A 10 7.97 -14.89 -5.95
C GLY A 10 8.11 -13.56 -6.67
N ARG A 11 8.05 -13.62 -8.01
CA ARG A 11 8.10 -12.43 -8.84
C ARG A 11 6.85 -11.58 -8.61
N LEU A 12 7.05 -10.29 -8.39
CA LEU A 12 5.98 -9.31 -8.23
C LEU A 12 5.60 -8.74 -9.61
N LEU A 13 4.31 -8.71 -9.92
CA LEU A 13 3.75 -8.22 -11.19
C LEU A 13 2.55 -7.30 -10.91
N ASN A 14 2.05 -6.65 -11.98
CA ASN A 14 0.77 -5.93 -11.99
C ASN A 14 0.64 -4.87 -10.87
N GLY A 15 1.73 -4.16 -10.61
CA GLY A 15 1.85 -3.20 -9.53
C GLY A 15 2.92 -2.15 -9.76
N THR A 16 3.15 -1.35 -8.73
CA THR A 16 4.16 -0.29 -8.69
C THR A 16 5.05 -0.44 -7.46
N PHE A 17 6.29 -0.01 -7.61
CA PHE A 17 7.32 -0.04 -6.58
C PHE A 17 7.49 1.34 -5.94
N VAL A 18 7.68 1.35 -4.62
CA VAL A 18 8.02 2.54 -3.85
C VAL A 18 9.13 2.19 -2.86
N ALA A 19 10.15 3.04 -2.78
CA ALA A 19 11.20 2.96 -1.77
C ALA A 19 11.03 4.10 -0.75
N VAL A 20 11.13 3.75 0.53
CA VAL A 20 11.08 4.67 1.68
C VAL A 20 12.21 4.34 2.66
N ALA A 21 12.41 5.16 3.70
CA ALA A 21 13.41 4.85 4.71
C ALA A 21 12.99 3.60 5.52
N PRO A 22 13.87 2.60 5.73
CA PRO A 22 13.53 1.37 6.44
C PRO A 22 12.96 1.59 7.84
N GLN A 23 13.42 2.65 8.53
CA GLN A 23 13.02 3.01 9.89
C GLN A 23 11.54 3.40 9.98
N GLN A 24 10.92 3.81 8.86
CA GLN A 24 9.53 4.21 8.81
C GLN A 24 8.58 3.01 8.73
N ILE A 25 9.07 1.81 8.42
CA ILE A 25 8.21 0.63 8.29
C ILE A 25 7.97 0.03 9.68
N LYS A 26 6.72 0.12 10.14
CA LYS A 26 6.34 -0.53 11.40
C LYS A 26 6.35 -2.04 11.24
N ARG A 27 7.02 -2.75 12.15
CA ARG A 27 7.02 -4.23 12.18
C ARG A 27 5.64 -4.74 12.57
N GLN A 28 5.10 -5.68 11.79
CA GLN A 28 3.77 -6.25 11.98
C GLN A 28 3.79 -7.77 11.76
N SER A 29 2.74 -8.48 12.18
CA SER A 29 2.63 -9.94 11.99
C SER A 29 2.51 -10.33 10.52
N HIS A 30 1.84 -9.49 9.72
CA HIS A 30 1.63 -9.69 8.29
C HIS A 30 2.10 -8.47 7.51
N HIS A 31 3.02 -8.71 6.58
CA HIS A 31 3.59 -7.67 5.70
C HIS A 31 3.02 -7.72 4.28
N ILE A 32 2.32 -8.80 3.91
CA ILE A 32 1.55 -8.92 2.67
C ILE A 32 0.09 -8.79 3.08
N VAL A 33 -0.56 -7.70 2.69
CA VAL A 33 -1.93 -7.39 3.11
C VAL A 33 -2.77 -6.90 1.95
N GLN A 34 -4.07 -7.17 2.02
CA GLN A 34 -5.05 -6.59 1.12
C GLN A 34 -5.76 -5.45 1.86
N LEU A 35 -5.67 -4.25 1.31
CA LEU A 35 -6.35 -3.06 1.84
C LEU A 35 -7.85 -3.13 1.52
N SER A 36 -8.65 -2.42 2.31
CA SER A 36 -10.10 -2.26 2.09
C SER A 36 -10.48 -1.73 0.70
N CYS A 37 -9.60 -0.97 0.03
CA CYS A 37 -9.79 -0.50 -1.35
C CYS A 37 -9.63 -1.59 -2.44
N GLY A 38 -9.31 -2.83 -2.03
CA GLY A 38 -9.11 -3.96 -2.95
C GLY A 38 -7.79 -3.88 -3.71
N VAL A 39 -6.77 -3.26 -3.12
CA VAL A 39 -5.38 -3.24 -3.56
C VAL A 39 -4.54 -4.04 -2.57
N GLN A 40 -3.55 -4.79 -3.04
CA GLN A 40 -2.60 -5.51 -2.20
C GLN A 40 -1.33 -4.68 -2.02
N VAL A 41 -0.82 -4.66 -0.79
CA VAL A 41 0.45 -4.00 -0.44
C VAL A 41 1.38 -5.02 0.22
N VAL A 42 2.63 -5.01 -0.21
CA VAL A 42 3.73 -5.74 0.41
C VAL A 42 4.67 -4.73 1.05
N LEU A 43 4.73 -4.71 2.38
CA LEU A 43 5.57 -3.81 3.17
C LEU A 43 6.88 -4.52 3.54
N GLY A 44 7.94 -4.33 2.75
CA GLY A 44 9.26 -4.85 3.10
C GLY A 44 9.89 -4.07 4.25
N LEU A 45 10.40 -4.78 5.26
CA LEU A 45 11.10 -4.17 6.41
C LEU A 45 12.36 -3.37 6.02
N ASN A 46 12.85 -3.56 4.80
CA ASN A 46 13.95 -2.80 4.20
C ASN A 46 13.49 -1.48 3.56
N GLY A 47 12.25 -1.04 3.78
CA GLY A 47 11.70 0.16 3.16
C GLY A 47 11.24 -0.04 1.72
N TYR A 48 11.23 -1.27 1.21
CA TYR A 48 10.76 -1.58 -0.14
C TYR A 48 9.30 -1.98 -0.10
N ILE A 49 8.46 -1.20 -0.77
CA ILE A 49 7.02 -1.38 -0.79
C ILE A 49 6.58 -1.72 -2.21
N TRP A 50 5.72 -2.73 -2.34
CA TRP A 50 5.07 -3.08 -3.59
C TRP A 50 3.56 -2.93 -3.45
N ILE A 51 2.93 -2.29 -4.43
CA ILE A 51 1.49 -2.00 -4.44
C ILE A 51 0.92 -2.58 -5.74
N SER A 52 0.03 -3.56 -5.64
CA SER A 52 -0.47 -4.31 -6.81
C SER A 52 -1.94 -4.67 -6.69
N LEU A 53 -2.48 -5.22 -7.78
CA LEU A 53 -3.72 -5.97 -7.70
C LEU A 53 -3.60 -7.13 -6.68
N PRO A 54 -4.71 -7.52 -6.03
CA PRO A 54 -4.72 -8.68 -5.17
C PRO A 54 -4.40 -9.94 -5.97
N MET A 55 -3.49 -10.76 -5.44
CA MET A 55 -3.20 -12.06 -6.03
C MET A 55 -4.49 -12.91 -6.05
N LYS A 56 -4.80 -13.47 -7.21
CA LYS A 56 -5.93 -14.39 -7.40
C LYS A 56 -5.66 -15.71 -6.67
N THR A 57 -5.82 -15.72 -5.37
CA THR A 57 -5.61 -16.92 -4.57
C THR A 57 -6.89 -17.73 -4.64
N SER A 58 -6.88 -18.86 -5.36
CA SER A 58 -7.93 -19.87 -5.21
C SER A 58 -7.98 -20.24 -3.73
N ALA A 59 -9.11 -20.01 -3.06
CA ALA A 59 -9.27 -20.16 -1.61
C ALA A 59 -8.96 -21.57 -1.05
N LYS A 60 -8.54 -22.54 -1.88
CA LYS A 60 -8.28 -23.93 -1.51
C LYS A 60 -6.80 -24.33 -1.42
N ASP A 61 -5.85 -23.59 -2.01
CA ASP A 61 -4.46 -24.08 -2.08
C ASP A 61 -3.44 -23.08 -1.51
N THR A 62 -3.13 -23.25 -0.23
CA THR A 62 -2.00 -22.60 0.47
C THR A 62 -0.64 -22.98 -0.14
N LEU A 63 -0.60 -23.95 -1.07
CA LEU A 63 0.61 -24.52 -1.68
C LEU A 63 0.93 -23.96 -3.09
N ASN A 64 -0.03 -23.35 -3.79
CA ASN A 64 0.13 -23.00 -5.21
C ASN A 64 0.27 -21.50 -5.50
N TYR A 65 0.74 -20.69 -4.54
CA TYR A 65 1.04 -19.26 -4.80
C TYR A 65 2.09 -19.06 -5.92
N ALA A 66 2.95 -20.05 -6.19
CA ALA A 66 4.09 -19.92 -7.11
C ALA A 66 3.68 -19.87 -8.59
N HIS A 67 2.42 -20.16 -8.93
CA HIS A 67 1.97 -20.26 -10.33
C HIS A 67 0.94 -19.19 -10.75
N VAL A 68 0.58 -18.26 -9.86
CA VAL A 68 -0.70 -17.55 -10.00
C VAL A 68 -0.64 -16.28 -10.87
N GLN A 69 0.52 -15.65 -11.07
CA GLN A 69 0.62 -14.55 -12.06
C GLN A 69 1.99 -14.56 -12.71
N THR A 70 2.09 -15.17 -13.90
CA THR A 70 3.24 -15.04 -14.81
C THR A 70 2.97 -14.06 -15.95
N THR A 71 1.74 -13.56 -16.05
CA THR A 71 1.29 -12.72 -17.16
C THR A 71 0.88 -11.33 -16.66
N HIS A 72 1.20 -10.34 -17.48
CA HIS A 72 0.70 -8.99 -17.31
C HIS A 72 -0.79 -8.98 -17.66
N GLU A 73 -1.63 -8.60 -16.70
CA GLU A 73 -3.06 -8.47 -16.94
C GLU A 73 -3.45 -7.03 -17.25
N LYS A 74 -4.51 -6.85 -18.04
CA LYS A 74 -5.07 -5.51 -18.30
C LYS A 74 -5.74 -5.02 -17.01
N VAL A 75 -5.05 -4.14 -16.30
CA VAL A 75 -5.59 -3.44 -15.13
C VAL A 75 -6.63 -2.39 -15.60
N SER A 76 -7.74 -2.26 -14.91
CA SER A 76 -8.74 -1.21 -15.20
C SER A 76 -8.20 0.18 -14.81
N VAL A 77 -8.80 1.25 -15.34
CA VAL A 77 -8.38 2.63 -15.01
C VAL A 77 -8.66 2.92 -13.53
N GLU A 78 -9.77 2.43 -13.02
CA GLU A 78 -10.21 2.60 -11.63
C GLU A 78 -9.20 1.93 -10.68
N LYS A 79 -8.77 0.69 -10.97
CA LYS A 79 -7.77 0.03 -10.13
C LYS A 79 -6.39 0.66 -10.21
N ARG A 80 -5.99 1.16 -11.38
CA ARG A 80 -4.76 1.98 -11.49
C ARG A 80 -4.86 3.24 -10.63
N ARG A 81 -6.02 3.89 -10.61
CA ARG A 81 -6.28 5.08 -9.79
C ARG A 81 -6.10 4.78 -8.31
N GLU A 82 -6.60 3.66 -7.82
CA GLU A 82 -6.40 3.27 -6.41
C GLU A 82 -4.95 2.92 -6.08
N ILE A 83 -4.26 2.22 -6.97
CA ILE A 83 -2.82 1.95 -6.81
C ILE A 83 -2.03 3.27 -6.72
N CYS A 84 -2.34 4.25 -7.57
CA CYS A 84 -1.73 5.56 -7.55
C CYS A 84 -2.06 6.35 -6.27
N ARG A 85 -3.31 6.28 -5.78
CA ARG A 85 -3.72 6.93 -4.54
C ARG A 85 -2.92 6.39 -3.35
N VAL A 86 -2.84 5.07 -3.20
CA VAL A 86 -2.08 4.40 -2.14
C VAL A 86 -0.60 4.74 -2.23
N ARG A 87 -0.02 4.75 -3.44
CA ARG A 87 1.37 5.18 -3.66
C ARG A 87 1.62 6.59 -3.14
N ASN A 88 0.74 7.54 -3.48
CA ASN A 88 0.93 8.94 -3.11
C ASN A 88 0.77 9.15 -1.60
N ILE A 89 -0.14 8.42 -0.96
CA ILE A 89 -0.27 8.38 0.51
C ILE A 89 1.01 7.87 1.18
N ILE A 90 1.60 6.78 0.66
CA ILE A 90 2.86 6.26 1.21
C ILE A 90 3.99 7.27 1.05
N LEU A 91 4.06 7.97 -0.09
CA LEU A 91 5.03 9.04 -0.30
C LEU A 91 4.80 10.24 0.64
N CYS A 92 3.54 10.56 0.96
CA CYS A 92 3.18 11.58 1.94
C CYS A 92 3.74 11.22 3.32
N LEU A 93 3.38 10.02 3.82
CA LEU A 93 3.87 9.51 5.11
C LEU A 93 5.40 9.52 5.16
N ALA A 94 6.04 9.08 4.07
CA ALA A 94 7.48 9.03 3.97
C ALA A 94 8.12 10.44 4.06
N LYS A 95 7.58 11.42 3.32
CA LYS A 95 8.07 12.81 3.33
C LYS A 95 7.88 13.48 4.70
N CYS A 96 6.81 13.15 5.40
CA CYS A 96 6.50 13.72 6.71
C CYS A 96 7.16 12.96 7.88
N ASN A 97 8.03 11.98 7.60
CA ASN A 97 8.70 11.15 8.62
C ASN A 97 7.75 10.39 9.56
N PHE A 98 6.58 9.97 9.05
CA PHE A 98 5.63 9.17 9.83
C PHE A 98 5.82 7.67 9.61
N ASP A 99 5.38 6.89 10.60
CA ASP A 99 5.34 5.43 10.51
C ASP A 99 4.34 4.95 9.46
N ILE A 100 4.84 4.13 8.56
CA ILE A 100 4.08 3.44 7.52
C ILE A 100 3.63 2.10 8.08
N SER A 101 2.33 1.97 8.24
CA SER A 101 1.63 0.78 8.71
C SER A 101 0.34 0.62 7.92
N VAL A 102 -0.23 -0.58 7.93
CA VAL A 102 -1.50 -0.84 7.23
C VAL A 102 -2.60 0.12 7.70
N SER A 103 -2.72 0.34 9.01
CA SER A 103 -3.73 1.24 9.57
C SER A 103 -3.50 2.71 9.20
N SER A 104 -2.25 3.18 9.14
CA SER A 104 -1.97 4.56 8.69
C SER A 104 -2.33 4.75 7.22
N ILE A 105 -2.02 3.78 6.36
CA ILE A 105 -2.38 3.81 4.94
C ILE A 105 -3.91 3.81 4.76
N GLU A 106 -4.63 2.92 5.45
CA GLU A 106 -6.09 2.82 5.33
C GLU A 106 -6.80 4.07 5.85
N ARG A 107 -6.34 4.65 6.96
CA ARG A 107 -6.91 5.89 7.50
C ARG A 107 -6.74 7.05 6.51
N MET A 108 -5.52 7.27 6.01
CA MET A 108 -5.27 8.35 5.04
C MET A 108 -6.02 8.13 3.72
N TYR A 109 -6.17 6.87 3.31
CA TYR A 109 -7.00 6.53 2.16
C TYR A 109 -8.46 6.92 2.39
N GLY A 110 -9.02 6.58 3.56
CA GLY A 110 -10.38 6.96 3.93
C GLY A 110 -10.59 8.48 3.92
N ILE A 111 -9.66 9.25 4.50
CA ILE A 111 -9.70 10.72 4.49
C ILE A 111 -9.65 11.25 3.05
N SER A 112 -8.71 10.76 2.24
CA SER A 112 -8.57 11.17 0.84
C SER A 112 -9.83 10.90 0.01
N VAL A 113 -10.54 9.80 0.29
CA VAL A 113 -11.81 9.48 -0.38
C VAL A 113 -12.94 10.36 0.16
N ALA A 114 -13.02 10.59 1.46
CA ALA A 114 -14.05 11.44 2.08
C ALA A 114 -13.98 12.90 1.62
N GLN A 115 -12.77 13.43 1.42
CA GLN A 115 -12.55 14.78 0.87
C GLN A 115 -12.71 14.85 -0.65
N GLY A 116 -12.89 13.71 -1.33
CA GLY A 116 -13.08 13.67 -2.78
C GLY A 116 -11.82 13.95 -3.60
N TRP A 117 -10.64 13.97 -3.00
CA TRP A 117 -9.39 14.28 -3.70
C TRP A 117 -9.04 13.23 -4.76
N GLU A 118 -8.55 13.72 -5.90
CA GLU A 118 -7.97 12.91 -6.97
C GLU A 118 -6.53 12.52 -6.63
N PRO A 119 -6.01 11.36 -7.09
CA PRO A 119 -4.64 10.96 -6.78
C PRO A 119 -3.58 11.98 -7.20
N LYS A 120 -3.81 12.74 -8.27
CA LYS A 120 -2.90 13.80 -8.74
C LYS A 120 -2.78 14.95 -7.74
N GLU A 121 -3.86 15.27 -7.03
CA GLU A 121 -3.94 16.40 -6.09
C GLU A 121 -3.21 16.07 -4.79
N LEU A 122 -3.10 14.78 -4.43
CA LEU A 122 -2.28 14.31 -3.31
C LEU A 122 -0.77 14.55 -3.46
N LEU A 123 -0.33 15.06 -4.62
CA LEU A 123 1.06 15.46 -4.85
C LEU A 123 1.29 16.94 -4.51
N ASP A 124 0.23 17.74 -4.44
CA ASP A 124 0.32 19.17 -4.17
C ASP A 124 0.61 19.42 -2.68
N PRO A 125 1.63 20.23 -2.34
CA PRO A 125 2.02 20.44 -0.94
C PRO A 125 0.90 21.00 -0.05
N GLY A 126 -0.02 21.79 -0.60
CA GLY A 126 -1.16 22.33 0.15
C GLY A 126 -2.13 21.23 0.60
N VAL A 127 -2.57 20.40 -0.36
CA VAL A 127 -3.44 19.23 -0.09
C VAL A 127 -2.73 18.23 0.83
N LEU A 128 -1.42 18.08 0.67
CA LEU A 128 -0.60 17.23 1.54
C LEU A 128 -0.66 17.69 3.01
N GLY A 129 -0.53 19.00 3.24
CA GLY A 129 -0.64 19.59 4.57
C GLY A 129 -2.00 19.32 5.19
N GLU A 130 -3.08 19.63 4.46
CA GLU A 130 -4.45 19.38 4.91
C GLU A 130 -4.71 17.90 5.22
N LEU A 131 -4.23 16.99 4.36
CA LEU A 131 -4.35 15.55 4.58
C LEU A 131 -3.66 15.12 5.88
N MET A 132 -2.47 15.67 6.15
CA MET A 132 -1.70 15.35 7.35
C MET A 132 -2.34 15.95 8.60
N ASP A 133 -2.89 17.16 8.52
CA ASP A 133 -3.59 17.80 9.63
C ASP A 133 -4.85 17.00 10.02
N LEU A 134 -5.63 16.56 9.04
CA LEU A 134 -6.79 15.68 9.27
C LEU A 134 -6.36 14.32 9.83
N PHE A 135 -5.25 13.76 9.34
CA PHE A 135 -4.71 12.50 9.86
C PHE A 135 -4.27 12.62 11.32
N LEU A 136 -3.68 13.76 11.71
CA LEU A 136 -3.27 14.03 13.09
C LEU A 136 -4.46 14.32 14.00
N ALA A 137 -5.46 15.05 13.53
CA ALA A 137 -6.69 15.32 14.28
C ALA A 137 -7.38 14.00 14.70
N GLY A 138 -7.56 13.07 13.74
CA GLY A 138 -8.16 11.76 14.04
C GLY A 138 -7.32 10.85 14.94
N ARG A 139 -6.01 11.10 15.10
CA ARG A 139 -5.19 10.35 16.07
C ARG A 139 -5.39 10.79 17.51
N MET A 140 -5.83 12.03 17.74
CA MET A 140 -6.08 12.55 19.09
C MET A 140 -7.42 12.08 19.65
N GLU A 141 -8.37 11.72 18.79
CA GLU A 141 -9.67 11.16 19.20
C GLU A 141 -9.57 9.68 19.61
N ASP A 142 -8.56 8.97 19.10
CA ASP A 142 -8.30 7.54 19.37
C ASP A 142 -7.40 7.29 20.61
N ALA A 143 -6.94 8.34 21.30
CA ALA A 143 -5.96 8.29 22.40
C ALA A 143 -6.57 8.71 23.75
#